data_AF-A0A8J4WYY1-F1
#
_entry.id   AF-A0A8J4WYY1-F1
#
_cell.length_a   1.000
_cell.length_b   1.000
_cell.length_c   1.000
_cell.angle_alpha   90.00
_cell.angle_beta   90.00
_cell.angle_gamma   90.00
#
_symmetry.space_group_name_H-M   'P 1'
#
loop_
_entity.id
_entity.type
_entity.pdbx_description
1 polymer ?
#
loop_
_entity_poly.entity_id
_entity_poly.type
_entity_poly.pdbx_seq_one_letter_code
_entity_poly.pdbx_strand_id
1 'polypeptide(L)' 'WKWFASKPYYVSNEKKNWAESRQECRERGKDLLIINSKEEQEFVENLSRSKNYGIYIGLSDRDTEGVWKWVDGTSMTTA' A
#
# COMPACT_ATOMS: atom_id res chain seq x y z
N TRP A 1 13.00 3.61 3.26
CA TRP A 1 12.18 4.83 3.28
C TRP A 1 12.35 5.61 1.99
N LYS A 2 11.28 6.20 1.49
CA LYS A 2 11.21 7.09 0.33
C LYS A 2 10.39 8.32 0.72
N TRP A 3 10.67 9.47 0.12
CA TRP A 3 9.93 10.71 0.38
C TRP A 3 9.13 11.08 -0.86
N PHE A 4 7.85 11.39 -0.69
CA PHE A 4 6.98 11.88 -1.74
C PHE A 4 5.92 12.81 -1.14
N ALA A 5 5.68 13.98 -1.77
CA ALA A 5 4.75 15.00 -1.26
C ALA A 5 4.90 15.29 0.25
N SER A 6 6.14 15.43 0.74
CA SER A 6 6.48 15.64 2.15
C SER A 6 6.04 14.54 3.12
N LYS A 7 5.64 13.36 2.61
CA LYS A 7 5.28 12.18 3.39
C LYS A 7 6.38 11.12 3.27
N PRO A 8 6.74 10.43 4.38
CA PRO A 8 7.68 9.31 4.35
C PRO A 8 6.96 7.98 4.10
N TYR A 9 7.42 7.24 3.09
CA TYR A 9 6.93 5.92 2.68
C TYR A 9 7.95 4.85 3.01
N TYR A 10 7.52 3.79 3.69
CA TYR A 10 8.33 2.60 3.89
C TYR A 10 8.05 1.60 2.76
N VAL A 11 9.11 1.06 2.16
CA VAL A 11 9.03 0.05 1.12
C VAL A 11 9.91 -1.11 1.57
N SER A 12 9.30 -2.28 1.78
CA SER A 12 10.03 -3.49 2.14
C SER A 12 10.81 -4.03 0.93
N ASN A 13 11.98 -4.62 1.20
CA ASN A 13 12.78 -5.34 0.20
C ASN A 13 12.58 -6.86 0.30
N GLU A 14 11.79 -7.33 1.26
CA GLU A 14 11.53 -8.74 1.49
C GLU A 14 10.28 -9.19 0.74
N LYS A 15 10.31 -10.43 0.23
CA LYS A 15 9.13 -11.07 -0.34
C LYS A 15 8.29 -11.65 0.78
N LYS A 16 7.20 -10.97 1.11
CA LYS A 16 6.20 -11.36 2.11
C LYS A 16 4.85 -11.46 1.45
N ASN A 17 3.89 -12.20 2.02
CA ASN A 17 2.51 -12.10 1.58
C ASN A 17 1.86 -10.79 2.09
N TRP A 18 0.62 -10.49 1.67
CA TRP A 18 -0.07 -9.26 2.06
C TRP A 18 -0.23 -9.12 3.58
N ALA A 19 -0.60 -10.20 4.28
CA ALA A 19 -0.83 -10.18 5.72
C ALA A 19 0.47 -9.97 6.50
N GLU A 20 1.55 -10.66 6.10
CA GLU A 20 2.89 -10.47 6.66
C GLU A 20 3.42 -9.06 6.41
N SER A 21 3.19 -8.52 5.21
CA SER A 21 3.59 -7.15 4.85
C SER A 21 2.86 -6.12 5.71
N ARG A 22 1.55 -6.33 5.95
CA ARG A 22 0.75 -5.48 6.85
C ARG A 22 1.24 -5.54 8.28
N GLN A 23 1.52 -6.75 8.77
CA GLN A 23 2.04 -6.96 10.12
C GLN A 23 3.36 -6.21 10.32
N GLU A 24 4.30 -6.28 9.36
CA GLU A 24 5.56 -5.54 9.45
C GLU A 24 5.34 -4.02 9.49
N CYS A 25 4.41 -3.48 8.68
CA CYS A 25 4.07 -2.06 8.73
C CYS A 25 3.51 -1.66 10.11
N ARG A 26 2.68 -2.52 10.71
CA ARG A 26 2.09 -2.31 12.06
C ARG A 26 3.12 -2.37 13.17
N GLU A 27 4.07 -3.29 13.10
CA GLU A 27 5.20 -3.36 14.04
C GLU A 27 6.07 -2.09 14.01
N ARG A 28 6.06 -1.36 12.88
CA ARG A 28 6.72 -0.05 12.73
C ARG A 28 5.81 1.14 13.12
N GLY A 29 4.63 0.89 13.69
CA GLY A 29 3.67 1.92 14.08
C GLY A 29 2.95 2.60 12.90
N LYS A 30 2.86 1.92 11.74
CA LYS A 30 2.16 2.39 10.53
C LYS A 30 1.21 1.28 10.02
N ASP A 31 0.59 1.44 8.86
CA ASP A 31 -0.16 0.37 8.17
C ASP A 31 0.21 0.41 6.67
N LEU A 32 -0.32 -0.52 5.87
CA LEU A 32 -0.10 -0.52 4.42
C LEU A 32 -0.63 0.77 3.77
N LEU A 33 -0.03 1.14 2.65
CA LEU A 33 -0.32 2.39 1.96
C LEU A 33 -1.77 2.46 1.47
N ILE A 34 -2.45 3.57 1.80
CA ILE A 34 -3.74 3.95 1.25
C ILE A 34 -3.49 5.02 0.20
N ILE A 35 -3.96 4.80 -1.02
CA ILE A 35 -3.75 5.71 -2.14
C ILE A 35 -4.95 6.64 -2.24
N ASN A 36 -4.71 7.94 -2.04
CA ASN A 36 -5.76 8.96 -2.02
C ASN A 36 -5.65 9.98 -3.16
N SER A 37 -4.61 9.88 -4.00
CA SER A 37 -4.44 10.77 -5.13
C SER A 37 -3.81 10.06 -6.34
N LYS A 38 -4.04 10.61 -7.53
CA LYS A 38 -3.46 10.09 -8.77
C LYS A 38 -1.93 10.17 -8.74
N GLU A 39 -1.38 11.23 -8.17
CA GLU A 39 0.07 11.41 -8.06
C GLU A 39 0.70 10.37 -7.12
N GLU A 40 -0.02 9.99 -6.06
CA GLU A 40 0.40 8.91 -5.16
C GLU A 40 0.35 7.54 -5.86
N GLN A 41 -0.68 7.29 -6.67
CA GLN A 41 -0.76 6.10 -7.53
C GLN A 41 0.44 6.04 -8.49
N GLU A 42 0.70 7.11 -9.23
CA GLU A 42 1.81 7.19 -10.20
C GLU A 42 3.18 7.01 -9.52
N PHE A 43 3.36 7.57 -8.32
CA PHE A 43 4.57 7.37 -7.52
C PHE A 43 4.80 5.89 -7.17
N VAL A 44 3.76 5.19 -6.70
CA VAL A 44 3.83 3.77 -6.32
C VAL A 44 4.08 2.88 -7.53
N GLU A 45 3.42 3.16 -8.66
CA GLU A 45 3.64 2.45 -9.92
C GLU A 45 5.09 2.57 -10.40
N ASN A 46 5.64 3.79 -10.36
CA ASN A 46 7.03 4.02 -10.72
C ASN A 46 8.01 3.30 -9.78
N LEU A 47 7.71 3.25 -8.47
CA LEU A 47 8.50 2.48 -7.52
C LEU A 47 8.47 0.98 -7.82
N SER A 48 7.30 0.41 -8.10
CA SER A 48 7.17 -1.01 -8.42
C SER A 48 7.91 -1.36 -9.72
N ARG A 49 7.79 -0.52 -10.76
CA ARG A 49 8.55 -0.65 -12.01
C ARG A 49 10.07 -0.60 -11.78
N SER A 50 10.55 0.38 -11.00
CA SER A 50 11.98 0.53 -10.71
C SER A 50 12.56 -0.66 -9.93
N LYS A 51 11.75 -1.29 -9.07
CA LYS A 51 12.15 -2.42 -8.24
C LYS A 51 12.07 -3.77 -8.96
N ASN A 52 11.38 -3.83 -10.10
CA ASN A 52 11.11 -5.06 -10.85
C ASN A 52 10.38 -6.14 -10.02
N TYR A 53 9.55 -5.71 -9.05
CA TYR A 53 8.65 -6.58 -8.28
C TYR A 53 7.39 -5.82 -7.83
N GLY A 54 6.31 -6.57 -7.59
CA GLY A 54 5.04 -6.03 -7.10
C GLY A 54 5.12 -5.59 -5.64
N ILE A 55 4.50 -4.46 -5.32
CA ILE A 55 4.46 -3.90 -3.96
C ILE A 55 3.02 -4.06 -3.44
N TYR A 56 2.87 -4.62 -2.24
CA TYR A 56 1.57 -4.67 -1.58
C TYR A 56 1.14 -3.29 -1.08
N ILE A 57 -0.11 -2.94 -1.37
CA ILE A 57 -0.79 -1.75 -0.87
C ILE A 57 -1.93 -2.16 0.07
N GLY A 58 -2.54 -1.19 0.73
CA GLY A 58 -3.57 -1.40 1.74
C GLY A 58 -4.96 -1.75 1.21
N LEU A 59 -5.12 -1.93 -0.11
CA LEU A 59 -6.39 -2.28 -0.72
C LEU A 59 -6.59 -3.79 -0.71
N SER A 60 -7.71 -4.27 -0.18
CA SER A 60 -8.06 -5.69 -0.15
C SER A 60 -9.58 -5.92 -0.08
N ASP A 61 -10.05 -7.07 -0.55
CA ASP A 61 -11.43 -7.55 -0.44
C ASP A 61 -11.53 -8.79 0.48
N ARG A 62 -10.50 -9.03 1.30
CA ARG A 62 -10.39 -10.20 2.18
C ARG A 62 -11.58 -10.41 3.12
N ASP A 63 -12.25 -9.33 3.52
CA ASP A 63 -13.42 -9.42 4.41
C ASP A 63 -14.66 -9.93 3.67
N THR A 64 -14.82 -9.56 2.40
CA THR A 64 -15.95 -9.92 1.56
C THR A 64 -15.53 -9.79 0.10
N GLU A 65 -15.41 -10.92 -0.59
CA GLU A 65 -15.03 -11.00 -2.00
C GLU A 65 -15.87 -10.04 -2.85
N GLY A 66 -15.22 -9.21 -3.67
CA GLY A 66 -15.86 -8.19 -4.49
C GLY A 66 -16.16 -6.86 -3.77
N VAL A 67 -15.93 -6.77 -2.45
CA VAL A 67 -16.05 -5.50 -1.68
C VAL A 67 -14.66 -5.03 -1.26
N TRP A 68 -14.08 -4.18 -2.11
CA TRP A 68 -12.76 -3.61 -1.88
C TRP A 68 -12.75 -2.55 -0.79
N LYS A 69 -11.89 -2.73 0.21
CA LYS A 69 -11.68 -1.83 1.34
C LYS A 69 -10.21 -1.54 1.56
N TRP A 70 -9.94 -0.33 2.00
CA TRP A 70 -8.63 0.06 2.49
C TRP A 70 -8.41 -0.44 3.93
N VAL A 71 -7.14 -0.51 4.35
CA VAL A 71 -6.75 -0.94 5.70
C VAL A 71 -7.31 -0.06 6.83
N ASP A 72 -7.78 1.16 6.54
CA ASP A 72 -8.48 2.05 7.47
C ASP A 72 -10.00 1.83 7.54
N GLY A 73 -10.53 0.90 6.73
CA GLY A 73 -11.95 0.57 6.66
C GLY A 73 -12.75 1.39 5.65
N THR A 74 -12.13 2.36 4.96
CA THR A 74 -12.79 3.12 3.90
C THR A 74 -13.01 2.25 2.66
N SER A 75 -14.14 2.43 2.00
CA SER A 75 -14.41 1.76 0.72
C SER A 75 -13.56 2.39 -0.39
N MET A 76 -13.21 1.58 -1.39
CA MET A 76 -12.55 2.12 -2.58
C MET A 76 -13.49 3.10 -3.30
N THR A 77 -13.22 4.39 -3.21
CA THR A 77 -13.81 5.39 -4.10
C THR A 77 -13.05 5.36 -5.42
N THR A 78 -13.67 4.83 -6.46
CA THR A 78 -13.31 5.18 -7.84
C THR A 78 -13.64 6.65 -8.05
N ALA A 79 -12.62 7.49 -8.13
CA ALA A 79 -12.75 8.84 -8.65
C ALA A 79 -12.96 8.80 -10.17
#